data_AF-A0A369JKV0-F1
#
_entry.id   AF-A0A369JKV0-F1
#
_cell.length_a   1.000
_cell.length_b   1.000
_cell.length_c   1.000
_cell.angle_alpha   90.00
_cell.angle_beta   90.00
_cell.angle_gamma   90.00
#
_symmetry.space_group_name_H-M   'P 1'
#
loop_
_entity.id
_entity.type
_entity.pdbx_description
1 polymer ?
#
loop_
_entity_poly.entity_id
_entity_poly.type
_entity_poly.pdbx_seq_one_letter_code
_entity_poly.pdbx_strand_id
1 'polypeptide(L)'
;MPGGRRNPFSVSRIVDAVQNAKSHAHDVAETTKSLAKAKLGEIPFVDVEIQFIGASGLPKLDVVGSADPYFVANIDEKVSFVSAVKANTLTPVWNETWRVKNVPATADIRVEIMDKDEGAPHDDYVGKFKTTVSPGAKEAEIEGPLFRRTRGTFWLKVESHPSKDANPSKFPYLFDGPIRFSRHFSPTVGYLTNLDDVRLYSTWKIYLKGVPLFFGDQYQCWNKEYKAAQSIFQGPASIAVRSSIQAGHRMLYARTAKDGSGVIDEFADLSQILHGGLGTRPGAQKYAQFANRIKPAVYTYIISAEDDSFRFSETGAAFFVDFASKHALHSNCAEKVRYSGEFHPRPKGGWAAFSDDIQDNEVDWELVIDNNSGTYAPDKMLLPELRELLEYNFPGFGIYAWDHEDPKLKESRETCRAYALKYRGVGQDELQPHAVDGEETLLQHATVHAQNVERAGKRVYDSVTGNDE
;
A
#
# COMPACT_ATOMS: atom_id res chain seq x y z
N MET A 1 33.82 37.66 -24.25
CA MET A 1 33.30 37.74 -22.86
C MET A 1 32.47 39.01 -22.74
N PRO A 2 31.38 39.11 -21.95
CA PRO A 2 30.92 38.25 -20.86
C PRO A 2 29.52 37.62 -21.14
N GLY A 3 29.17 36.47 -20.55
CA GLY A 3 28.26 36.49 -19.41
C GLY A 3 27.35 35.26 -19.40
N GLY A 4 27.92 34.07 -19.24
CA GLY A 4 27.16 32.84 -19.04
C GLY A 4 26.47 32.82 -17.68
N ARG A 5 25.18 33.17 -17.64
CA ARG A 5 24.32 32.84 -16.50
C ARG A 5 24.07 31.33 -16.52
N ARG A 6 24.89 30.57 -15.79
CA ARG A 6 24.54 29.19 -15.41
C ARG A 6 23.17 29.23 -14.71
N ASN A 7 22.23 28.44 -15.23
CA ASN A 7 20.87 28.37 -14.71
C ASN A 7 20.90 27.90 -13.24
N PRO A 8 20.61 28.77 -12.25
CA PRO A 8 20.82 28.48 -10.83
C PRO A 8 19.95 27.32 -10.31
N PHE A 9 18.85 27.02 -11.01
CA PHE A 9 17.93 25.93 -10.69
C PHE A 9 18.45 24.53 -11.05
N SER A 10 19.42 24.42 -11.97
CA SER A 10 20.03 23.14 -12.36
C SER A 10 21.14 22.75 -11.39
N VAL A 11 21.96 23.73 -10.99
CA VAL A 11 23.01 23.54 -9.99
C VAL A 11 22.40 23.33 -8.60
N SER A 12 21.31 24.02 -8.24
CA SER A 12 20.63 23.78 -6.95
C SER A 12 20.12 22.35 -6.84
N ARG A 13 19.46 21.81 -7.87
CA ARG A 13 18.95 20.42 -7.86
C ARG A 13 20.06 19.38 -7.70
N ILE A 14 21.21 19.58 -8.33
CA ILE A 14 22.37 18.68 -8.18
C ILE A 14 22.99 18.81 -6.79
N VAL A 15 23.14 20.04 -6.27
CA VAL A 15 23.68 20.28 -4.92
C VAL A 15 22.74 19.72 -3.85
N ASP A 16 21.44 19.91 -3.99
CA ASP A 16 20.41 19.39 -3.07
C ASP A 16 20.37 17.85 -3.14
N ALA A 17 20.45 17.25 -4.33
CA ALA A 17 20.53 15.80 -4.49
C ALA A 17 21.79 15.21 -3.84
N VAL A 18 22.94 15.86 -4.01
CA VAL A 18 24.22 15.43 -3.39
C VAL A 18 24.20 15.62 -1.88
N GLN A 19 23.66 16.74 -1.39
CA GLN A 19 23.50 17.00 0.05
C GLN A 19 22.53 16.00 0.69
N ASN A 20 21.41 15.72 0.04
CA ASN A 20 20.45 14.71 0.48
C ASN A 20 21.10 13.33 0.53
N ALA A 21 21.76 12.89 -0.54
CA ALA A 21 22.46 11.60 -0.59
C ALA A 21 23.54 11.47 0.51
N LYS A 22 24.31 12.52 0.77
CA LYS A 22 25.32 12.52 1.83
C LYS A 22 24.70 12.50 3.23
N SER A 23 23.62 13.25 3.45
CA SER A 23 22.89 13.26 4.72
C SER A 23 22.26 11.89 5.00
N HIS A 24 21.63 11.27 4.01
CA HIS A 24 21.10 9.90 4.11
C HIS A 24 22.20 8.90 4.46
N ALA A 25 23.34 8.93 3.77
CA ALA A 25 24.43 7.98 4.06
C ALA A 25 24.97 8.11 5.50
N HIS A 26 25.11 9.34 6.00
CA HIS A 26 25.51 9.58 7.38
C HIS A 26 24.48 9.04 8.38
N ASP A 27 23.21 9.32 8.12
CA ASP A 27 22.09 8.93 8.96
C ASP A 27 21.90 7.41 9.03
N VAL A 28 22.09 6.71 7.91
CA VAL A 28 22.07 5.24 7.86
C VAL A 28 23.21 4.65 8.69
N ALA A 29 24.40 5.24 8.64
CA ALA A 29 25.55 4.79 9.43
C ALA A 29 25.32 4.98 10.94
N GLU A 30 24.78 6.13 11.34
CA GLU A 30 24.43 6.42 12.74
C GLU A 30 23.35 5.48 13.27
N THR A 31 22.29 5.28 12.49
CA THR A 31 21.21 4.31 12.77
C THR A 31 21.78 2.91 12.98
N THR A 32 22.63 2.45 12.06
CA THR A 32 23.22 1.10 12.13
C THR A 32 24.08 0.94 13.38
N LYS A 33 24.85 1.97 13.73
CA LYS A 33 25.66 2.00 14.96
C LYS A 33 24.78 1.99 16.21
N SER A 34 23.71 2.78 16.25
CA SER A 34 22.78 2.79 17.38
C SER A 34 22.12 1.43 17.55
N LEU A 35 21.62 0.82 16.48
CA LEU A 35 21.03 -0.51 16.53
C LEU A 35 22.05 -1.57 16.99
N ALA A 36 23.30 -1.50 16.52
CA ALA A 36 24.35 -2.41 16.97
C ALA A 36 24.64 -2.27 18.47
N LYS A 37 24.71 -1.04 18.99
CA LYS A 37 24.85 -0.75 20.42
C LYS A 37 23.66 -1.25 21.23
N ALA A 38 22.44 -1.06 20.72
CA ALA A 38 21.24 -1.59 21.35
C ALA A 38 21.27 -3.13 21.42
N LYS A 39 21.72 -3.79 20.35
CA LYS A 39 21.93 -5.26 20.33
C LYS A 39 23.01 -5.72 21.32
N LEU A 40 23.99 -4.88 21.62
CA LEU A 40 25.02 -5.13 22.65
C LEU A 40 24.55 -4.79 24.08
N GLY A 41 23.30 -4.32 24.25
CA GLY A 41 22.74 -3.94 25.54
C GLY A 41 23.18 -2.56 26.06
N GLU A 42 23.90 -1.78 25.25
CA GLU A 42 24.34 -0.42 25.61
C GLU A 42 23.21 0.61 25.53
N ILE A 43 22.19 0.34 24.71
CA ILE A 43 21.03 1.21 24.49
C ILE A 43 19.76 0.39 24.76
N PRO A 44 18.85 0.85 25.63
CA PRO A 44 17.61 0.13 25.88
C PRO A 44 16.65 0.23 24.69
N PHE A 45 15.78 -0.76 24.57
CA PHE A 45 14.65 -0.73 23.65
C PHE A 45 13.38 -0.24 24.36
N VAL A 46 12.55 0.48 23.63
CA VAL A 46 11.26 1.02 24.07
C VAL A 46 10.15 0.64 23.10
N ASP A 47 8.94 0.51 23.62
CA ASP A 47 7.70 0.45 22.84
C ASP A 47 7.12 1.87 22.78
N VAL A 48 6.78 2.33 21.58
CA VAL A 48 6.36 3.72 21.33
C VAL A 48 4.96 3.78 20.75
N GLU A 49 4.16 4.72 21.25
CA GLU A 49 2.91 5.16 20.65
C GLU A 49 3.06 6.63 20.24
N ILE A 50 2.83 6.92 18.97
CA ILE A 50 2.94 8.27 18.40
C ILE A 50 1.56 8.68 17.92
N GLN A 51 1.02 9.75 18.50
CA GLN A 51 -0.19 10.40 18.00
C GLN A 51 0.21 11.61 17.16
N PHE A 52 -0.04 11.56 15.86
CA PHE A 52 0.13 12.68 14.94
C PHE A 52 -1.13 13.54 14.96
N ILE A 53 -1.08 14.69 15.62
CA ILE A 53 -2.26 15.49 15.94
C ILE A 53 -2.68 16.32 14.72
N GLY A 54 -1.81 17.21 14.26
CA GLY A 54 -2.14 18.16 13.20
C GLY A 54 -0.98 19.09 12.85
N ALA A 55 -1.21 19.95 11.87
CA ALA A 55 -0.30 21.04 11.52
C ALA A 55 -1.06 22.34 11.28
N SER A 56 -0.36 23.47 11.26
CA SER A 56 -0.93 24.77 10.90
C SER A 56 0.08 25.66 10.20
N GLY A 57 -0.42 26.66 9.47
CA GLY A 57 0.43 27.64 8.78
C GLY A 57 1.16 27.04 7.58
N LEU A 58 0.61 25.98 6.97
CA LEU A 58 1.16 25.40 5.76
C LEU A 58 1.08 26.42 4.61
N PRO A 59 2.10 26.49 3.73
CA PRO A 59 2.06 27.35 2.57
C PRO A 59 1.00 26.86 1.58
N LYS A 60 0.41 27.80 0.85
CA LYS A 60 -0.40 27.48 -0.31
C LYS A 60 0.52 27.16 -1.48
N LEU A 61 0.40 25.97 -2.06
CA LEU A 61 1.21 25.55 -3.21
C LEU A 61 0.40 25.56 -4.51
N ASP A 62 -0.92 25.37 -4.43
CA ASP A 62 -1.82 25.48 -5.59
C ASP A 62 -2.17 26.90 -6.04
N VAL A 63 -2.33 27.07 -7.36
CA VAL A 63 -2.79 28.32 -8.01
C VAL A 63 -4.27 28.61 -7.72
N VAL A 64 -5.11 27.57 -7.62
CA VAL A 64 -6.55 27.62 -7.35
C VAL A 64 -6.90 26.51 -6.35
N GLY A 65 -7.54 26.83 -5.22
CA GLY A 65 -7.78 25.87 -4.12
C GLY A 65 -7.03 26.24 -2.83
N SER A 66 -6.85 25.31 -1.89
CA SER A 66 -5.96 25.42 -0.73
C SER A 66 -4.74 24.51 -0.91
N ALA A 67 -4.59 23.48 -0.08
CA ALA A 67 -3.58 22.42 -0.14
C ALA A 67 -4.30 21.15 0.33
N ASP A 68 -3.88 19.99 -0.14
CA ASP A 68 -4.33 18.66 0.26
C ASP A 68 -3.22 17.92 1.03
N PRO A 69 -2.84 18.38 2.24
CA PRO A 69 -1.66 17.87 2.93
C PRO A 69 -1.80 16.43 3.44
N TYR A 70 -0.70 15.69 3.34
CA TYR A 70 -0.44 14.45 4.07
C TYR A 70 1.00 14.44 4.57
N PHE A 71 1.35 13.45 5.40
CA PHE A 71 2.72 13.28 5.86
C PHE A 71 3.19 11.83 5.75
N VAL A 72 4.49 11.67 5.58
CA VAL A 72 5.23 10.41 5.69
C VAL A 72 6.11 10.53 6.92
N ALA A 73 5.88 9.68 7.91
CA ALA A 73 6.73 9.53 9.07
C ALA A 73 7.60 8.27 8.94
N ASN A 74 8.83 8.31 9.41
CA ASN A 74 9.67 7.13 9.58
C ASN A 74 10.43 7.18 10.90
N ILE A 75 10.78 6.00 11.43
CA ILE A 75 11.70 5.87 12.55
C ILE A 75 12.98 5.24 12.00
N ASP A 76 14.08 5.98 12.06
CA ASP A 76 15.41 5.54 11.60
C ASP A 76 15.44 4.93 10.18
N GLU A 77 14.50 5.32 9.31
CA GLU A 77 14.30 4.70 7.98
C GLU A 77 14.05 3.18 8.00
N LYS A 78 13.69 2.61 9.16
CA LYS A 78 13.44 1.16 9.34
C LYS A 78 11.97 0.79 9.25
N VAL A 79 11.09 1.69 9.65
CA VAL A 79 9.65 1.51 9.59
C VAL A 79 9.02 2.85 9.25
N SER A 80 7.94 2.83 8.47
CA SER A 80 7.27 4.02 7.99
C SER A 80 5.78 4.01 8.27
N PHE A 81 5.21 5.21 8.31
CA PHE A 81 3.81 5.48 8.48
C PHE A 81 3.44 6.60 7.51
N VAL A 82 2.28 6.50 6.87
CA VAL A 82 1.81 7.56 5.98
C VAL A 82 0.36 7.90 6.31
N SER A 83 0.07 9.18 6.52
CA SER A 83 -1.26 9.62 6.94
C SER A 83 -2.29 9.64 5.81
N ALA A 84 -3.55 9.84 6.17
CA ALA A 84 -4.59 10.21 5.21
C ALA A 84 -4.34 11.62 4.64
N VAL A 85 -4.76 11.82 3.39
CA VAL A 85 -4.79 13.13 2.75
C VAL A 85 -5.93 13.95 3.34
N LYS A 86 -5.67 15.21 3.71
CA LYS A 86 -6.70 16.13 4.23
C LYS A 86 -7.01 17.17 3.18
N ALA A 87 -8.21 17.12 2.62
CA ALA A 87 -8.58 17.99 1.51
C ALA A 87 -8.71 19.46 1.92
N ASN A 88 -8.23 20.34 1.05
CA ASN A 88 -8.46 21.78 1.01
C ASN A 88 -8.24 22.49 2.36
N THR A 89 -7.10 22.26 3.00
CA THR A 89 -6.78 22.84 4.31
C THR A 89 -5.29 23.17 4.49
N LEU A 90 -5.00 24.33 5.09
CA LEU A 90 -3.66 24.70 5.58
C LEU A 90 -3.47 24.42 7.08
N THR A 91 -4.50 23.87 7.72
CA THR A 91 -4.52 23.50 9.14
C THR A 91 -5.06 22.08 9.32
N PRO A 92 -4.38 21.06 8.75
CA PRO A 92 -4.87 19.69 8.80
C PRO A 92 -4.88 19.13 10.22
N VAL A 93 -5.92 18.36 10.54
CA VAL A 93 -6.02 17.55 11.75
C VAL A 93 -6.09 16.08 11.32
N TRP A 94 -5.06 15.31 11.66
CA TRP A 94 -5.00 13.88 11.37
C TRP A 94 -5.55 13.07 12.54
N ASN A 95 -5.08 13.33 13.76
CA ASN A 95 -5.36 12.52 14.95
C ASN A 95 -5.14 11.01 14.69
N GLU A 96 -4.08 10.68 13.96
CA GLU A 96 -3.75 9.29 13.64
C GLU A 96 -2.68 8.76 14.59
N THR A 97 -2.85 7.52 15.04
CA THR A 97 -1.94 6.85 15.97
C THR A 97 -1.06 5.84 15.25
N TRP A 98 0.18 5.69 15.71
CA TRP A 98 1.13 4.69 15.24
C TRP A 98 1.86 4.04 16.42
N ARG A 99 1.86 2.71 16.47
CA ARG A 99 2.49 1.91 17.51
C ARG A 99 3.61 1.06 16.92
N VAL A 100 4.79 1.15 17.53
CA VAL A 100 5.97 0.39 17.13
C VAL A 100 6.66 -0.13 18.38
N LYS A 101 6.94 -1.42 18.40
CA LYS A 101 7.67 -2.09 19.48
C LYS A 101 9.16 -2.16 19.19
N ASN A 102 9.94 -2.34 20.25
CA ASN A 102 11.37 -2.64 20.17
C ASN A 102 12.16 -1.59 19.37
N VAL A 103 11.91 -0.32 19.65
CA VAL A 103 12.64 0.81 19.06
C VAL A 103 13.81 1.17 19.97
N PRO A 104 15.05 1.35 19.46
CA PRO A 104 16.14 1.87 20.28
C PRO A 104 15.74 3.22 20.90
N ALA A 105 16.02 3.43 22.20
CA ALA A 105 15.59 4.65 22.90
C ALA A 105 16.22 5.95 22.36
N THR A 106 17.27 5.85 21.55
CA THR A 106 17.91 6.98 20.86
C THR A 106 17.43 7.17 19.42
N ALA A 107 16.41 6.43 18.99
CA ALA A 107 15.90 6.51 17.62
C ALA A 107 15.27 7.87 17.34
N ASP A 108 15.29 8.24 16.07
CA ASP A 108 14.72 9.49 15.58
C ASP A 108 13.48 9.25 14.74
N ILE A 109 12.46 10.07 14.99
CA ILE A 109 11.27 10.22 14.17
C ILE A 109 11.53 11.32 13.15
N ARG A 110 11.41 10.99 11.86
CA ARG A 110 11.42 11.96 10.76
C ARG A 110 10.04 12.06 10.17
N VAL A 111 9.61 13.27 9.88
CA VAL A 111 8.32 13.52 9.24
C VAL A 111 8.53 14.44 8.05
N GLU A 112 8.03 14.02 6.90
CA GLU A 112 8.00 14.78 5.66
C GLU A 112 6.54 15.10 5.33
N ILE A 113 6.24 16.38 5.08
CA ILE A 113 4.92 16.88 4.75
C ILE A 113 4.88 17.12 3.25
N MET A 114 3.83 16.60 2.63
CA MET A 114 3.58 16.62 1.19
C MET A 114 2.21 17.24 0.92
N ASP A 115 2.05 17.83 -0.25
CA ASP A 115 0.79 18.37 -0.75
C ASP A 115 0.32 17.51 -1.93
N LYS A 116 -0.91 16.98 -1.87
CA LYS A 116 -1.42 16.03 -2.85
C LYS A 116 -2.00 16.76 -4.06
N ASP A 117 -1.31 16.65 -5.19
CA ASP A 117 -1.78 17.24 -6.45
C ASP A 117 -2.54 16.21 -7.29
N GLU A 118 -3.87 16.27 -7.31
CA GLU A 118 -4.69 15.34 -8.12
C GLU A 118 -4.38 15.52 -9.62
N GLY A 119 -3.89 14.45 -10.25
CA GLY A 119 -3.57 14.42 -11.68
C GLY A 119 -2.15 14.85 -12.06
N ALA A 120 -1.32 15.25 -11.08
CA ALA A 120 0.10 15.50 -11.30
C ALA A 120 0.94 14.22 -11.16
N PRO A 121 2.10 14.11 -11.86
CA PRO A 121 2.98 12.95 -11.74
C PRO A 121 3.74 12.90 -10.40
N HIS A 122 3.84 14.02 -9.70
CA HIS A 122 4.53 14.18 -8.44
C HIS A 122 3.75 15.13 -7.53
N ASP A 123 3.73 14.81 -6.24
CA ASP A 123 3.15 15.63 -5.18
C ASP A 123 4.15 16.70 -4.74
N ASP A 124 3.67 17.90 -4.43
CA ASP A 124 4.53 19.00 -3.99
C ASP A 124 5.10 18.81 -2.58
N TYR A 125 6.40 19.05 -2.43
CA TYR A 125 7.08 18.94 -1.14
C TYR A 125 6.87 20.21 -0.29
N VAL A 126 6.24 20.05 0.87
CA VAL A 126 5.99 21.16 1.80
C VAL A 126 7.23 21.41 2.66
N GLY A 127 7.70 20.39 3.37
CA GLY A 127 8.83 20.51 4.30
C GLY A 127 9.02 19.26 5.16
N LYS A 128 9.97 19.31 6.09
CA LYS A 128 10.25 18.21 7.02
C LYS A 128 10.62 18.70 8.41
N PHE A 129 10.59 17.78 9.37
CA PHE A 129 11.25 17.96 10.66
C PHE A 129 11.74 16.63 11.20
N LYS A 130 12.58 16.71 12.23
CA LYS A 130 13.14 15.57 12.95
C LYS A 130 12.91 15.76 14.45
N THR A 131 12.53 14.69 15.15
CA THR A 131 12.39 14.66 16.60
C THR A 131 12.76 13.29 17.16
N THR A 132 12.83 13.13 18.47
CA THR A 132 13.24 11.89 19.13
C THR A 132 12.05 10.97 19.42
N VAL A 133 12.30 9.76 19.90
CA VAL A 133 11.26 8.89 20.52
C VAL A 133 11.02 9.15 22.01
N SER A 134 11.58 10.22 22.57
CA SER A 134 11.36 10.56 23.98
C SER A 134 9.89 10.95 24.24
N PRO A 135 9.30 10.54 25.37
CA PRO A 135 7.90 10.79 25.65
C PRO A 135 7.62 12.28 25.89
N GLY A 136 6.41 12.72 25.54
CA GLY A 136 5.94 14.09 25.68
C GLY A 136 5.19 14.61 24.44
N ALA A 137 4.45 15.70 24.64
CA ALA A 137 3.92 16.49 23.54
C ALA A 137 5.06 17.28 22.89
N LYS A 138 5.07 17.32 21.56
CA LYS A 138 6.11 17.97 20.76
C LYS A 138 5.47 18.94 19.79
N GLU A 139 6.07 20.11 19.71
CA GLU A 139 5.81 21.13 18.71
C GLU A 139 7.07 21.25 17.86
N ALA A 140 6.92 21.04 16.55
CA ALA A 140 8.03 21.05 15.61
C ALA A 140 7.80 22.06 14.49
N GLU A 141 8.81 22.87 14.22
CA GLU A 141 8.81 23.75 13.04
C GLU A 141 9.03 22.92 11.77
N ILE A 142 8.21 23.18 10.76
CA ILE A 142 8.33 22.52 9.45
C ILE A 142 9.40 23.25 8.65
N GLU A 143 10.53 22.61 8.42
CA GLU A 143 11.63 23.16 7.64
C GLU A 143 11.34 23.01 6.13
N GLY A 144 11.24 24.13 5.43
CA GLY A 144 11.11 24.14 3.97
C GLY A 144 12.41 23.78 3.22
N PRO A 145 12.31 23.43 1.93
CA PRO A 145 13.43 22.96 1.11
C PRO A 145 14.52 24.02 0.87
N LEU A 146 14.17 25.31 0.85
CA LEU A 146 15.10 26.41 0.57
C LEU A 146 15.31 27.30 1.81
N PHE A 147 16.58 27.53 2.18
CA PHE A 147 16.99 28.39 3.30
C PHE A 147 16.39 28.07 4.68
N ARG A 148 15.84 26.85 4.87
CA ARG A 148 15.16 26.42 6.11
C ARG A 148 14.12 27.42 6.62
N ARG A 149 13.39 28.07 5.70
CA ARG A 149 12.26 28.91 6.12
C ARG A 149 11.19 28.02 6.75
N THR A 150 10.72 28.40 7.93
CA THR A 150 9.61 27.75 8.62
C THR A 150 8.35 27.83 7.76
N ARG A 151 7.74 26.68 7.49
CA ARG A 151 6.56 26.48 6.62
C ARG A 151 5.35 25.97 7.41
N GLY A 152 5.26 26.41 8.66
CA GLY A 152 4.22 26.01 9.60
C GLY A 152 4.76 25.24 10.79
N THR A 153 3.84 24.81 11.63
CA THR A 153 4.09 24.09 12.88
C THR A 153 3.34 22.77 12.86
N PHE A 154 3.99 21.70 13.31
CA PHE A 154 3.42 20.35 13.44
C PHE A 154 3.36 19.96 14.92
N TRP A 155 2.26 19.32 15.33
CA TRP A 155 2.08 18.79 16.68
C TRP A 155 1.94 17.28 16.70
N LEU A 156 2.68 16.64 17.60
CA LEU A 156 2.56 15.21 17.89
C LEU A 156 2.78 14.92 19.36
N LYS A 157 2.27 13.78 19.83
CA LYS A 157 2.51 13.28 21.19
C LYS A 157 3.19 11.93 21.08
N VAL A 158 4.28 11.76 21.84
CA VAL A 158 4.95 10.45 21.98
C VAL A 158 4.70 9.92 23.37
N GLU A 159 4.27 8.68 23.46
CA GLU A 159 4.32 7.85 24.66
C GLU A 159 5.38 6.77 24.42
N SER A 160 6.22 6.52 25.43
CA SER A 160 7.36 5.62 25.31
C SER A 160 7.58 4.92 26.64
N HIS A 161 7.68 3.60 26.58
CA HIS A 161 7.86 2.73 27.73
C HIS A 161 8.95 1.71 27.45
N PRO A 162 9.69 1.21 28.45
CA PRO A 162 10.61 0.10 28.25
C PRO A 162 9.91 -1.07 27.53
N SER A 163 10.61 -1.68 26.55
CA SER A 163 10.02 -2.77 25.77
C SER A 163 9.59 -3.92 26.68
N LYS A 164 8.40 -4.47 26.38
CA LYS A 164 7.84 -5.62 27.10
C LYS A 164 8.35 -6.96 26.61
N ASP A 165 9.06 -7.00 25.48
CA ASP A 165 9.54 -8.25 24.89
C ASP A 165 10.74 -8.79 25.66
N ALA A 166 10.79 -10.11 25.85
CA ALA A 166 11.92 -10.76 26.53
C ALA A 166 13.24 -10.62 25.74
N ASN A 167 13.16 -10.50 24.42
CA ASN A 167 14.29 -10.24 23.54
C ASN A 167 13.92 -9.22 22.44
N PRO A 168 13.91 -7.92 22.78
CA PRO A 168 13.50 -6.87 21.85
C PRO A 168 14.44 -6.75 20.64
N SER A 169 15.69 -7.17 20.80
CA SER A 169 16.70 -7.12 19.73
C SER A 169 16.43 -8.08 18.56
N LYS A 170 15.58 -9.10 18.79
CA LYS A 170 15.22 -10.11 17.78
C LYS A 170 14.38 -9.50 16.66
N PHE A 171 13.43 -8.62 17.01
CA PHE A 171 12.52 -7.98 16.07
C PHE A 171 12.44 -6.48 16.37
N PRO A 172 13.48 -5.71 16.02
CA PRO A 172 13.49 -4.26 16.24
C PRO A 172 12.53 -3.56 15.27
N TYR A 173 11.97 -2.42 15.69
CA TYR A 173 11.02 -1.62 14.90
C TYR A 173 9.77 -2.40 14.45
N LEU A 174 9.25 -3.27 15.31
CA LEU A 174 8.13 -4.13 14.99
C LEU A 174 6.82 -3.34 14.98
N PHE A 175 6.12 -3.33 13.85
CA PHE A 175 4.81 -2.68 13.76
C PHE A 175 3.77 -3.36 14.65
N ASP A 176 3.12 -2.56 15.51
CA ASP A 176 2.15 -3.01 16.51
C ASP A 176 0.78 -2.32 16.38
N GLY A 177 0.56 -1.68 15.22
CA GLY A 177 -0.74 -1.14 14.83
C GLY A 177 -0.90 0.36 15.02
N PRO A 178 -2.15 0.85 15.05
CA PRO A 178 -3.39 0.12 14.71
C PRO A 178 -3.34 -0.47 13.29
N ILE A 179 -4.15 -1.50 13.00
CA ILE A 179 -4.21 -2.10 11.65
C ILE A 179 -4.91 -1.09 10.75
N ARG A 180 -4.17 -0.41 9.89
CA ARG A 180 -4.73 0.59 8.98
C ARG A 180 -4.98 -0.02 7.62
N PHE A 181 -6.09 0.36 7.00
CA PHE A 181 -6.36 0.06 5.61
C PHE A 181 -6.48 1.33 4.77
N SER A 182 -6.09 1.21 3.51
CA SER A 182 -6.48 2.13 2.44
C SER A 182 -7.09 1.35 1.29
N ARG A 183 -8.23 1.83 0.82
CA ARG A 183 -8.90 1.43 -0.40
C ARG A 183 -8.63 2.52 -1.43
N HIS A 184 -7.83 2.16 -2.42
CA HIS A 184 -7.52 3.06 -3.51
C HIS A 184 -8.55 2.86 -4.61
N PHE A 185 -9.20 3.96 -4.97
CA PHE A 185 -10.02 4.06 -6.16
C PHE A 185 -9.20 4.79 -7.21
N SER A 186 -9.24 4.35 -8.46
CA SER A 186 -8.65 5.13 -9.54
C SER A 186 -9.79 5.75 -10.36
N PRO A 187 -10.14 7.03 -10.13
CA PRO A 187 -11.17 7.74 -10.90
C PRO A 187 -10.82 7.82 -12.38
N THR A 188 -9.52 7.97 -12.69
CA THR A 188 -9.01 7.94 -14.06
C THR A 188 -9.41 6.65 -14.74
N VAL A 189 -9.30 5.52 -14.04
CA VAL A 189 -9.70 4.21 -14.56
C VAL A 189 -11.20 4.07 -14.70
N GLY A 190 -11.99 4.51 -13.72
CA GLY A 190 -13.47 4.46 -13.78
C GLY A 190 -14.06 5.33 -14.90
N TYR A 191 -13.46 6.50 -15.19
CA TYR A 191 -13.87 7.36 -16.30
C TYR A 191 -13.49 6.79 -17.67
N LEU A 192 -12.41 6.02 -17.74
CA LEU A 192 -11.86 5.49 -19.00
C LEU A 192 -12.54 4.20 -19.48
N THR A 193 -13.06 3.37 -18.57
CA THR A 193 -13.74 2.11 -18.93
C THR A 193 -15.24 2.26 -19.22
N ASN A 194 -15.79 3.48 -19.13
CA ASN A 194 -17.22 3.77 -19.31
C ASN A 194 -18.15 2.89 -18.43
N LEU A 195 -17.60 2.37 -17.32
CA LEU A 195 -18.26 1.49 -16.37
C LEU A 195 -18.09 2.10 -14.97
N ASP A 196 -19.17 2.66 -14.43
CA ASP A 196 -19.21 3.32 -13.12
C ASP A 196 -19.11 2.33 -11.92
N ASP A 197 -18.60 1.10 -12.08
CA ASP A 197 -18.53 0.14 -10.97
C ASP A 197 -17.28 0.37 -10.13
N VAL A 198 -17.42 1.24 -9.13
CA VAL A 198 -16.35 1.74 -8.25
C VAL A 198 -15.54 0.61 -7.58
N ARG A 199 -16.08 -0.60 -7.46
CA ARG A 199 -15.45 -1.70 -6.71
C ARG A 199 -14.67 -2.70 -7.57
N LEU A 200 -15.08 -2.96 -8.82
CA LEU A 200 -14.31 -3.80 -9.75
C LEU A 200 -12.90 -3.24 -10.00
N TYR A 201 -12.65 -1.97 -9.68
CA TYR A 201 -11.37 -1.28 -9.86
C TYR A 201 -10.69 -0.88 -8.55
N SER A 202 -11.10 -1.45 -7.41
CA SER A 202 -10.51 -1.15 -6.11
C SER A 202 -9.31 -2.04 -5.81
N THR A 203 -8.26 -1.44 -5.24
CA THR A 203 -7.18 -2.17 -4.58
C THR A 203 -7.14 -1.81 -3.11
N TRP A 204 -6.80 -2.77 -2.28
CA TRP A 204 -6.72 -2.61 -0.84
C TRP A 204 -5.29 -2.82 -0.38
N LYS A 205 -4.89 -2.00 0.58
CA LYS A 205 -3.63 -2.12 1.31
C LYS A 205 -3.93 -2.11 2.79
N ILE A 206 -3.49 -3.14 3.50
CA ILE A 206 -3.64 -3.30 4.96
C ILE A 206 -2.27 -3.51 5.57
N TYR A 207 -1.94 -2.80 6.65
CA TYR A 207 -0.68 -3.04 7.38
C TYR A 207 -0.89 -4.11 8.45
N LEU A 208 -0.26 -5.26 8.30
CA LEU A 208 -0.37 -6.37 9.25
C LEU A 208 0.61 -6.17 10.42
N LYS A 209 0.11 -6.29 11.64
CA LYS A 209 0.91 -6.36 12.86
C LYS A 209 1.76 -7.62 12.87
N GLY A 210 3.00 -7.48 13.30
CA GLY A 210 3.80 -8.63 13.73
C GLY A 210 4.29 -9.57 12.62
N VAL A 211 4.27 -9.20 11.33
CA VAL A 211 4.69 -10.10 10.22
C VAL A 211 6.03 -10.83 10.47
N PRO A 212 7.10 -10.16 10.96
CA PRO A 212 8.36 -10.84 11.29
C PRO A 212 8.25 -11.89 12.41
N LEU A 213 7.25 -11.82 13.30
CA LEU A 213 7.06 -12.80 14.38
C LEU A 213 6.72 -14.18 13.82
N PHE A 214 5.99 -14.23 12.71
CA PHE A 214 5.51 -15.47 12.09
C PHE A 214 6.47 -15.96 11.00
N PHE A 215 6.89 -15.09 10.08
CA PHE A 215 7.77 -15.48 8.98
C PHE A 215 9.27 -15.36 9.28
N GLY A 216 9.67 -14.70 10.38
CA GLY A 216 11.07 -14.40 10.66
C GLY A 216 11.74 -13.64 9.50
N ASP A 217 12.87 -14.17 9.02
CA ASP A 217 13.61 -13.66 7.86
C ASP A 217 13.31 -14.43 6.57
N GLN A 218 12.22 -15.19 6.52
CA GLN A 218 11.84 -15.92 5.32
C GLN A 218 11.14 -15.02 4.30
N TYR A 219 11.49 -15.23 3.03
CA TYR A 219 10.94 -14.54 1.87
C TYR A 219 10.79 -15.52 0.71
N GLN A 220 9.79 -15.29 -0.13
CA GLN A 220 9.45 -16.11 -1.29
C GLN A 220 9.91 -15.35 -2.54
N CYS A 221 10.96 -15.85 -3.19
CA CYS A 221 11.49 -15.28 -4.42
C CYS A 221 10.57 -15.57 -5.61
N TRP A 222 10.70 -14.80 -6.68
CA TRP A 222 9.96 -15.07 -7.90
C TRP A 222 10.29 -16.46 -8.50
N ASN A 223 9.28 -17.10 -9.08
CA ASN A 223 9.35 -18.43 -9.64
C ASN A 223 10.11 -18.43 -10.97
N LYS A 224 11.34 -18.96 -10.95
CA LYS A 224 12.23 -19.04 -12.12
C LYS A 224 11.78 -20.04 -13.19
N GLU A 225 10.82 -20.90 -12.90
CA GLU A 225 10.28 -21.90 -13.82
C GLU A 225 9.01 -21.42 -14.53
N TYR A 226 8.42 -20.31 -14.08
CA TYR A 226 7.20 -19.76 -14.66
C TYR A 226 7.51 -18.74 -15.75
N LYS A 227 7.11 -19.03 -17.00
CA LYS A 227 7.38 -18.17 -18.18
C LYS A 227 6.91 -16.73 -18.00
N ALA A 228 5.74 -16.51 -17.39
CA ALA A 228 5.25 -15.14 -17.19
C ALA A 228 6.13 -14.38 -16.19
N ALA A 229 6.60 -15.04 -15.11
CA ALA A 229 7.55 -14.43 -14.19
C ALA A 229 8.92 -14.16 -14.84
N GLN A 230 9.41 -15.10 -15.66
CA GLN A 230 10.64 -14.88 -16.45
C GLN A 230 10.53 -13.64 -17.35
N SER A 231 9.38 -13.41 -18.00
CA SER A 231 9.19 -12.21 -18.82
C SER A 231 9.26 -10.89 -18.04
N ILE A 232 8.99 -10.94 -16.73
CA ILE A 232 9.01 -9.79 -15.82
C ILE A 232 10.40 -9.61 -15.18
N PHE A 233 11.10 -10.69 -14.84
CA PHE A 233 12.32 -10.61 -14.03
C PHE A 233 13.61 -10.97 -14.77
N GLN A 234 13.51 -11.55 -15.97
CA GLN A 234 14.66 -12.10 -16.68
C GLN A 234 14.77 -11.59 -18.13
N GLY A 235 16.00 -11.25 -18.51
CA GLY A 235 16.36 -10.87 -19.87
C GLY A 235 16.14 -9.39 -20.20
N PRO A 236 16.64 -8.90 -21.35
CA PRO A 236 16.62 -7.48 -21.69
C PRO A 236 15.22 -6.87 -21.81
N ALA A 237 14.24 -7.65 -22.30
CA ALA A 237 12.85 -7.19 -22.45
C ALA A 237 12.14 -6.94 -21.10
N SER A 238 12.62 -7.55 -20.01
CA SER A 238 12.03 -7.45 -18.68
C SER A 238 11.96 -6.02 -18.13
N ILE A 239 12.85 -5.13 -18.59
CA ILE A 239 12.87 -3.73 -18.15
C ILE A 239 11.58 -3.02 -18.59
N ALA A 240 11.21 -3.13 -19.87
CA ALA A 240 10.00 -2.50 -20.40
C ALA A 240 8.73 -3.09 -19.76
N VAL A 241 8.71 -4.41 -19.56
CA VAL A 241 7.60 -5.10 -18.88
C VAL A 241 7.45 -4.59 -17.44
N ARG A 242 8.53 -4.55 -16.65
CA ARG A 242 8.51 -4.02 -15.27
C ARG A 242 8.11 -2.56 -15.23
N SER A 243 8.67 -1.71 -16.09
CA SER A 243 8.32 -0.28 -16.10
C SER A 243 6.82 -0.07 -16.29
N SER A 244 6.19 -0.87 -17.16
CA SER A 244 4.74 -0.82 -17.39
C SER A 244 3.95 -1.34 -16.19
N ILE A 245 4.38 -2.44 -15.57
CA ILE A 245 3.74 -2.98 -14.36
C ILE A 245 3.86 -2.00 -13.18
N GLN A 246 5.03 -1.40 -12.99
CA GLN A 246 5.30 -0.43 -11.94
C GLN A 246 4.52 0.87 -12.16
N ALA A 247 4.32 1.30 -13.42
CA ALA A 247 3.42 2.40 -13.73
C ALA A 247 1.97 2.05 -13.36
N GLY A 248 1.50 0.85 -13.69
CA GLY A 248 0.20 0.35 -13.25
C GLY A 248 0.08 0.32 -11.71
N HIS A 249 1.11 -0.17 -11.01
CA HIS A 249 1.16 -0.19 -9.55
C HIS A 249 0.99 1.21 -8.97
N ARG A 250 1.76 2.19 -9.49
CA ARG A 250 1.68 3.59 -9.05
C ARG A 250 0.29 4.17 -9.28
N MET A 251 -0.37 3.85 -10.39
CA MET A 251 -1.73 4.33 -10.66
C MET A 251 -2.77 3.73 -9.72
N LEU A 252 -2.63 2.45 -9.35
CA LEU A 252 -3.58 1.75 -8.49
C LEU A 252 -3.43 2.12 -7.02
N TYR A 253 -2.20 2.31 -6.55
CA TYR A 253 -1.89 2.70 -5.18
C TYR A 253 -1.62 4.21 -5.03
N ALA A 254 -1.94 4.98 -6.07
CA ALA A 254 -1.89 6.44 -6.01
C ALA A 254 -2.83 6.91 -4.91
N ARG A 255 -2.35 7.82 -4.06
CA ARG A 255 -3.18 8.47 -3.06
C ARG A 255 -4.11 9.47 -3.74
N THR A 256 -5.36 9.50 -3.31
CA THR A 256 -6.31 10.57 -3.66
C THR A 256 -7.02 11.05 -2.40
N ALA A 257 -7.55 12.28 -2.43
CA ALA A 257 -8.38 12.78 -1.32
C ALA A 257 -9.69 11.98 -1.16
N LYS A 258 -10.03 11.15 -2.17
CA LYS A 258 -11.21 10.29 -2.22
C LYS A 258 -10.95 8.86 -1.75
N ASP A 259 -9.71 8.52 -1.41
CA ASP A 259 -9.39 7.16 -0.94
C ASP A 259 -10.13 6.85 0.36
N GLY A 260 -10.80 5.71 0.40
CA GLY A 260 -11.35 5.20 1.65
C GLY A 260 -10.20 4.74 2.53
N SER A 261 -10.10 5.24 3.76
CA SER A 261 -9.10 4.75 4.71
C SER A 261 -9.68 4.66 6.11
N GLY A 262 -9.09 3.81 6.93
CA GLY A 262 -9.57 3.59 8.28
C GLY A 262 -8.68 2.67 9.08
N VAL A 263 -9.18 2.30 10.26
CA VAL A 263 -8.58 1.33 11.16
C VAL A 263 -9.49 0.09 11.19
N ILE A 264 -8.88 -1.08 11.26
CA ILE A 264 -9.53 -2.36 11.52
C ILE A 264 -9.26 -2.70 12.98
N ASP A 265 -10.29 -2.55 13.82
CA ASP A 265 -10.24 -2.94 15.23
C ASP A 265 -11.14 -4.16 15.49
N GLU A 266 -12.24 -4.29 14.76
CA GLU A 266 -13.19 -5.39 14.91
C GLU A 266 -13.67 -5.98 13.58
N PHE A 267 -14.43 -7.08 13.67
CA PHE A 267 -14.99 -7.77 12.52
C PHE A 267 -15.78 -6.84 11.60
N ALA A 268 -16.55 -5.90 12.17
CA ALA A 268 -17.38 -4.96 11.41
C ALA A 268 -16.53 -4.12 10.44
N ASP A 269 -15.35 -3.67 10.85
CA ASP A 269 -14.45 -2.88 10.01
C ASP A 269 -13.93 -3.69 8.81
N LEU A 270 -13.52 -4.94 9.07
CA LEU A 270 -13.02 -5.83 8.03
C LEU A 270 -14.12 -6.29 7.07
N SER A 271 -15.35 -6.52 7.56
CA SER A 271 -16.49 -6.91 6.72
C SER A 271 -16.84 -5.83 5.69
N GLN A 272 -16.77 -4.54 6.07
CA GLN A 272 -17.03 -3.41 5.19
C GLN A 272 -16.05 -3.35 4.01
N ILE A 273 -14.80 -3.76 4.21
CA ILE A 273 -13.79 -3.87 3.14
C ILE A 273 -14.22 -4.89 2.08
N LEU A 274 -14.96 -5.92 2.50
CA LEU A 274 -15.43 -7.05 1.68
C LEU A 274 -16.86 -6.87 1.11
N HIS A 275 -17.59 -5.79 1.44
CA HIS A 275 -18.96 -5.53 0.97
C HIS A 275 -19.12 -5.12 -0.50
N GLY A 276 -20.09 -5.71 -1.20
CA GLY A 276 -20.38 -5.61 -2.65
C GLY A 276 -20.30 -4.22 -3.29
N GLY A 277 -20.70 -3.16 -2.59
CA GLY A 277 -20.86 -1.81 -3.15
C GLY A 277 -22.14 -1.67 -3.99
N LEU A 278 -22.57 -0.43 -4.25
CA LEU A 278 -23.68 -0.16 -5.17
C LEU A 278 -23.16 -0.31 -6.60
N GLY A 279 -23.56 -1.38 -7.29
CA GLY A 279 -23.31 -1.52 -8.72
C GLY A 279 -24.11 -0.48 -9.52
N THR A 280 -23.50 0.09 -10.54
CA THR A 280 -24.07 1.15 -11.40
C THR A 280 -24.48 0.65 -12.78
N ARG A 281 -24.23 -0.63 -13.08
CA ARG A 281 -24.60 -1.27 -14.36
C ARG A 281 -26.13 -1.30 -14.58
N PRO A 282 -26.62 -1.26 -15.83
CA PRO A 282 -28.04 -1.49 -16.13
C PRO A 282 -28.49 -2.85 -15.57
N GLY A 283 -29.48 -2.85 -14.67
CA GLY A 283 -29.94 -4.04 -13.94
C GLY A 283 -29.32 -4.26 -12.56
N ALA A 284 -28.26 -3.52 -12.20
CA ALA A 284 -27.65 -3.56 -10.87
C ALA A 284 -28.60 -3.06 -9.76
N GLN A 285 -29.59 -2.22 -10.10
CA GLN A 285 -30.68 -1.82 -9.19
C GLN A 285 -31.42 -3.02 -8.60
N LYS A 286 -31.53 -4.15 -9.33
CA LYS A 286 -32.14 -5.39 -8.83
C LYS A 286 -31.35 -6.00 -7.67
N TYR A 287 -30.05 -5.75 -7.60
CA TYR A 287 -29.13 -6.29 -6.60
C TYR A 287 -28.64 -5.22 -5.62
N ALA A 288 -29.19 -4.01 -5.66
CA ALA A 288 -28.83 -2.91 -4.75
C ALA A 288 -29.00 -3.28 -3.26
N GLN A 289 -29.95 -4.18 -2.95
CA GLN A 289 -30.13 -4.74 -1.61
C GLN A 289 -28.91 -5.49 -1.06
N PHE A 290 -28.01 -5.94 -1.93
CA PHE A 290 -26.79 -6.66 -1.57
C PHE A 290 -25.54 -5.79 -1.53
N ALA A 291 -25.66 -4.48 -1.76
CA ALA A 291 -24.52 -3.55 -1.78
C ALA A 291 -23.74 -3.55 -0.45
N ASN A 292 -24.45 -3.73 0.67
CA ASN A 292 -23.88 -3.79 2.01
C ASN A 292 -23.69 -5.22 2.51
N ARG A 293 -23.57 -6.19 1.60
CA ARG A 293 -23.33 -7.60 1.93
C ARG A 293 -21.94 -8.01 1.49
N ILE A 294 -21.30 -8.91 2.24
CA ILE A 294 -20.01 -9.50 1.87
C ILE A 294 -20.14 -10.15 0.49
N LYS A 295 -19.28 -9.73 -0.43
CA LYS A 295 -19.27 -10.21 -1.80
C LYS A 295 -18.64 -11.60 -1.85
N PRO A 296 -19.30 -12.61 -2.44
CA PRO A 296 -18.68 -13.88 -2.77
C PRO A 296 -17.73 -13.67 -3.96
N ALA A 297 -16.50 -13.25 -3.65
CA ALA A 297 -15.47 -12.98 -4.64
C ALA A 297 -14.15 -13.63 -4.21
N VAL A 298 -13.34 -13.97 -5.20
CA VAL A 298 -11.96 -14.40 -5.00
C VAL A 298 -11.06 -13.17 -5.16
N TYR A 299 -10.05 -13.05 -4.33
CA TYR A 299 -9.12 -11.93 -4.31
C TYR A 299 -7.69 -12.44 -4.49
N THR A 300 -6.90 -11.75 -5.29
CA THR A 300 -5.47 -12.01 -5.45
C THR A 300 -4.71 -11.14 -4.44
N TYR A 301 -3.77 -11.71 -3.69
CA TYR A 301 -3.04 -10.97 -2.65
C TYR A 301 -1.53 -11.18 -2.69
N ILE A 302 -0.80 -10.22 -2.12
CA ILE A 302 0.59 -10.37 -1.66
C ILE A 302 0.73 -9.82 -0.24
N ILE A 303 1.65 -10.39 0.53
CA ILE A 303 2.23 -9.75 1.72
C ILE A 303 3.59 -9.20 1.29
N SER A 304 3.70 -7.88 1.27
CA SER A 304 4.85 -7.15 0.76
C SER A 304 6.09 -7.42 1.59
N ALA A 305 7.23 -7.63 0.93
CA ALA A 305 8.53 -7.71 1.60
C ALA A 305 9.13 -6.33 1.96
N GLU A 306 8.57 -5.25 1.40
CA GLU A 306 9.09 -3.89 1.58
C GLU A 306 8.56 -3.21 2.85
N ASP A 307 7.28 -3.44 3.14
CA ASP A 307 6.54 -2.72 4.19
C ASP A 307 5.54 -3.60 4.95
N ASP A 308 5.66 -4.92 4.82
CA ASP A 308 4.82 -5.93 5.49
C ASP A 308 3.30 -5.74 5.26
N SER A 309 2.90 -4.99 4.23
CA SER A 309 1.50 -4.73 3.91
C SER A 309 0.86 -5.87 3.14
N PHE A 310 -0.36 -6.25 3.54
CA PHE A 310 -1.28 -7.13 2.82
C PHE A 310 -2.00 -6.32 1.73
N ARG A 311 -1.67 -6.61 0.48
CA ARG A 311 -2.13 -5.87 -0.70
C ARG A 311 -2.94 -6.80 -1.58
N PHE A 312 -4.16 -6.41 -1.96
CA PHE A 312 -5.04 -7.29 -2.73
C PHE A 312 -6.03 -6.55 -3.64
N SER A 313 -6.56 -7.28 -4.61
CA SER A 313 -7.68 -6.87 -5.45
C SER A 313 -8.52 -8.07 -5.88
N GLU A 314 -9.73 -7.83 -6.40
CA GLU A 314 -10.61 -8.90 -6.87
C GLU A 314 -9.99 -9.65 -8.08
N THR A 315 -9.95 -10.97 -7.98
CA THR A 315 -9.51 -11.86 -9.04
C THR A 315 -10.56 -11.92 -10.14
N GLY A 316 -10.26 -11.31 -11.27
CA GLY A 316 -11.19 -11.29 -12.41
C GLY A 316 -11.66 -9.89 -12.78
N ALA A 317 -11.12 -8.82 -12.20
CA ALA A 317 -11.41 -7.48 -12.72
C ALA A 317 -10.87 -7.30 -14.17
N ALA A 318 -11.76 -6.90 -15.08
CA ALA A 318 -11.50 -6.63 -16.51
C ALA A 318 -10.27 -5.75 -16.76
N PHE A 319 -9.99 -4.85 -15.83
CA PHE A 319 -8.86 -3.94 -15.91
C PHE A 319 -7.48 -4.61 -15.86
N PHE A 320 -7.36 -5.77 -15.21
CA PHE A 320 -6.09 -6.47 -14.99
C PHE A 320 -5.80 -7.56 -16.02
N VAL A 321 -6.68 -7.78 -16.99
CA VAL A 321 -6.59 -8.90 -17.97
C VAL A 321 -5.27 -8.89 -18.72
N ASP A 322 -4.77 -7.69 -19.04
CA ASP A 322 -3.55 -7.53 -19.82
C ASP A 322 -2.27 -7.62 -18.98
N PHE A 323 -2.36 -7.64 -17.65
CA PHE A 323 -1.17 -7.74 -16.81
C PHE A 323 -0.68 -9.18 -16.76
N ALA A 324 0.58 -9.38 -17.16
CA ALA A 324 1.27 -10.67 -17.11
C ALA A 324 1.27 -11.31 -15.71
N SER A 325 1.13 -10.50 -14.65
CA SER A 325 0.93 -10.98 -13.28
C SER A 325 0.33 -9.92 -12.36
N LYS A 326 -0.82 -10.26 -11.75
CA LYS A 326 -1.44 -9.45 -10.68
C LYS A 326 -0.58 -9.43 -9.40
N HIS A 327 0.09 -10.54 -9.08
CA HIS A 327 1.02 -10.58 -7.94
C HIS A 327 2.19 -9.63 -8.13
N ALA A 328 2.79 -9.60 -9.33
CA ALA A 328 3.86 -8.66 -9.67
C ALA A 328 3.36 -7.20 -9.65
N LEU A 329 2.12 -6.97 -10.06
CA LEU A 329 1.48 -5.66 -9.99
C LEU A 329 1.33 -5.19 -8.54
N HIS A 330 0.86 -6.02 -7.62
CA HIS A 330 0.73 -5.64 -6.20
C HIS A 330 2.08 -5.49 -5.48
N SER A 331 3.09 -6.26 -5.88
CA SER A 331 4.43 -6.21 -5.32
C SER A 331 5.33 -5.13 -5.96
N ASN A 332 4.81 -4.32 -6.89
CA ASN A 332 5.60 -3.33 -7.63
C ASN A 332 6.82 -3.95 -8.34
N CYS A 333 6.67 -5.19 -8.83
CA CYS A 333 7.74 -6.03 -9.37
C CYS A 333 8.90 -6.27 -8.40
N ALA A 334 8.63 -6.41 -7.09
CA ALA A 334 9.64 -6.88 -6.15
C ALA A 334 10.07 -8.31 -6.49
N GLU A 335 11.36 -8.60 -6.43
CA GLU A 335 11.89 -9.95 -6.71
C GLU A 335 11.50 -11.00 -5.65
N LYS A 336 11.00 -10.54 -4.50
CA LYS A 336 10.55 -11.37 -3.40
C LYS A 336 9.35 -10.74 -2.67
N VAL A 337 8.54 -11.58 -2.05
CA VAL A 337 7.43 -11.22 -1.15
C VAL A 337 7.57 -11.98 0.17
N ARG A 338 6.82 -11.59 1.21
CA ARG A 338 6.68 -12.44 2.41
C ARG A 338 5.85 -13.68 2.07
N TYR A 339 4.72 -13.48 1.40
CA TYR A 339 3.85 -14.53 0.91
C TYR A 339 2.90 -14.00 -0.18
N SER A 340 2.21 -14.88 -0.90
CA SER A 340 1.24 -14.47 -1.94
C SER A 340 0.32 -15.61 -2.37
N GLY A 341 -0.87 -15.29 -2.85
CA GLY A 341 -1.79 -16.29 -3.37
C GLY A 341 -3.13 -15.69 -3.74
N GLU A 342 -4.19 -16.43 -3.46
CA GLU A 342 -5.58 -16.00 -3.54
C GLU A 342 -6.32 -16.27 -2.22
N PHE A 343 -7.41 -15.55 -1.99
CA PHE A 343 -8.30 -15.80 -0.86
C PHE A 343 -9.75 -15.49 -1.20
N HIS A 344 -10.70 -16.01 -0.43
CA HIS A 344 -12.10 -15.62 -0.51
C HIS A 344 -12.80 -15.75 0.85
N PRO A 345 -13.72 -14.83 1.19
CA PRO A 345 -14.60 -15.01 2.33
C PRO A 345 -15.65 -16.08 2.03
N ARG A 346 -16.10 -16.77 3.07
CA ARG A 346 -17.26 -17.65 3.01
C ARG A 346 -17.97 -17.73 4.37
N PRO A 347 -19.28 -18.02 4.40
CA PRO A 347 -19.92 -18.43 5.63
C PRO A 347 -19.35 -19.78 6.08
N LYS A 348 -19.33 -20.01 7.39
CA LYS A 348 -18.96 -21.31 7.98
C LYS A 348 -19.83 -22.43 7.41
N GLY A 349 -19.17 -23.51 6.99
CA GLY A 349 -19.81 -24.60 6.25
C GLY A 349 -19.94 -24.36 4.74
N GLY A 350 -19.54 -23.19 4.25
CA GLY A 350 -19.46 -22.86 2.83
C GLY A 350 -20.75 -22.30 2.22
N TRP A 351 -20.61 -21.76 1.01
CA TRP A 351 -21.69 -21.06 0.30
C TRP A 351 -22.87 -21.96 -0.10
N ALA A 352 -22.67 -23.28 -0.17
CA ALA A 352 -23.73 -24.22 -0.57
C ALA A 352 -24.90 -24.30 0.43
N ALA A 353 -24.63 -24.06 1.72
CA ALA A 353 -25.63 -24.11 2.79
C ALA A 353 -26.11 -22.71 3.23
N PHE A 354 -25.66 -21.65 2.56
CA PHE A 354 -25.93 -20.27 2.96
C PHE A 354 -27.23 -19.74 2.36
N SER A 355 -27.92 -18.87 3.11
CA SER A 355 -29.06 -18.08 2.63
C SER A 355 -28.85 -16.60 2.98
N ASP A 356 -29.26 -15.73 2.07
CA ASP A 356 -29.24 -14.29 2.25
C ASP A 356 -30.27 -13.75 3.26
N ASP A 357 -31.15 -14.61 3.78
CA ASP A 357 -32.10 -14.27 4.84
C ASP A 357 -31.40 -13.95 6.17
N ILE A 358 -30.17 -14.46 6.38
CA ILE A 358 -29.35 -14.22 7.56
C ILE A 358 -28.52 -12.96 7.33
N GLN A 359 -28.47 -12.03 8.28
CA GLN A 359 -27.64 -10.82 8.14
C GLN A 359 -26.16 -11.12 8.37
N ASP A 360 -25.26 -10.36 7.72
CA ASP A 360 -23.83 -10.67 7.76
C ASP A 360 -23.20 -10.61 9.15
N ASN A 361 -23.76 -9.82 10.08
CA ASN A 361 -23.34 -9.77 11.48
C ASN A 361 -23.76 -11.01 12.29
N GLU A 362 -24.70 -11.81 11.80
CA GLU A 362 -25.17 -13.06 12.42
C GLU A 362 -24.48 -14.29 11.81
N VAL A 363 -23.66 -14.10 10.78
CA VAL A 363 -22.95 -15.17 10.08
C VAL A 363 -21.58 -15.37 10.71
N ASP A 364 -21.26 -16.62 11.06
CA ASP A 364 -19.88 -17.03 11.35
C ASP A 364 -19.08 -17.00 10.04
N TRP A 365 -18.26 -15.96 9.84
CA TRP A 365 -17.45 -15.82 8.63
C TRP A 365 -16.10 -16.51 8.73
N GLU A 366 -15.70 -17.12 7.62
CA GLU A 366 -14.41 -17.74 7.42
C GLU A 366 -13.66 -17.04 6.27
N LEU A 367 -12.34 -16.95 6.39
CA LEU A 367 -11.45 -16.53 5.31
C LEU A 367 -10.64 -17.74 4.86
N VAL A 368 -10.85 -18.18 3.62
CA VAL A 368 -10.06 -19.25 3.01
C VAL A 368 -8.96 -18.59 2.18
N ILE A 369 -7.71 -18.92 2.46
CA ILE A 369 -6.53 -18.34 1.82
C ILE A 369 -5.59 -19.46 1.33
N ASP A 370 -4.89 -19.21 0.23
CA ASP A 370 -3.99 -20.19 -0.38
C ASP A 370 -2.63 -19.59 -0.76
N ASN A 371 -1.76 -20.45 -1.31
CA ASN A 371 -0.45 -20.10 -1.90
C ASN A 371 -0.48 -20.05 -3.43
N ASN A 372 -1.64 -19.84 -4.06
CA ASN A 372 -1.81 -19.86 -5.51
C ASN A 372 -1.22 -18.60 -6.17
N SER A 373 0.10 -18.60 -6.38
CA SER A 373 0.79 -17.58 -7.16
C SER A 373 1.75 -18.22 -8.16
N GLY A 374 1.46 -18.09 -9.46
CA GLY A 374 2.42 -18.48 -10.49
C GLY A 374 3.71 -17.66 -10.43
N THR A 375 3.64 -16.41 -9.92
CA THR A 375 4.78 -15.48 -9.91
C THR A 375 5.79 -15.77 -8.82
N TYR A 376 5.34 -16.19 -7.63
CA TYR A 376 6.22 -16.44 -6.49
C TYR A 376 6.23 -17.89 -6.03
N ALA A 377 5.20 -18.69 -6.40
CA ALA A 377 4.99 -20.07 -5.98
C ALA A 377 5.39 -20.35 -4.51
N PRO A 378 4.77 -19.66 -3.53
CA PRO A 378 5.22 -19.75 -2.13
C PRO A 378 5.18 -21.16 -1.56
N ASP A 379 6.15 -21.45 -0.69
CA ASP A 379 6.24 -22.73 -0.01
C ASP A 379 4.98 -23.00 0.83
N LYS A 380 4.34 -24.15 0.56
CA LYS A 380 3.16 -24.62 1.29
C LYS A 380 3.45 -24.95 2.76
N MET A 381 4.71 -25.20 3.10
CA MET A 381 5.11 -25.43 4.48
C MET A 381 4.88 -24.21 5.38
N LEU A 382 4.68 -23.02 4.80
CA LEU A 382 4.41 -21.77 5.53
C LEU A 382 2.92 -21.40 5.65
N LEU A 383 2.02 -22.26 5.19
CA LEU A 383 0.59 -22.06 5.36
C LEU A 383 0.16 -21.97 6.85
N PRO A 384 0.74 -22.73 7.80
CA PRO A 384 0.46 -22.55 9.23
C PRO A 384 0.81 -21.14 9.73
N GLU A 385 1.99 -20.63 9.38
CA GLU A 385 2.46 -19.29 9.78
C GLU A 385 1.59 -18.18 9.16
N LEU A 386 1.17 -18.36 7.90
CA LEU A 386 0.22 -17.46 7.25
C LEU A 386 -1.12 -17.44 8.00
N ARG A 387 -1.63 -18.61 8.39
CA ARG A 387 -2.87 -18.74 9.15
C ARG A 387 -2.77 -18.00 10.48
N GLU A 388 -1.72 -18.28 11.26
CA GLU A 388 -1.53 -17.67 12.58
C GLU A 388 -1.37 -16.15 12.48
N LEU A 389 -0.66 -15.65 11.46
CA LEU A 389 -0.53 -14.21 11.20
C LEU A 389 -1.90 -13.55 10.98
N LEU A 390 -2.77 -14.18 10.19
CA LEU A 390 -4.08 -13.62 9.88
C LEU A 390 -5.05 -13.77 11.05
N GLU A 391 -4.99 -14.86 11.82
CA GLU A 391 -5.75 -15.01 13.07
C GLU A 391 -5.35 -13.93 14.09
N TYR A 392 -4.06 -13.59 14.16
CA TYR A 392 -3.54 -12.52 15.01
C TYR A 392 -4.04 -11.13 14.59
N ASN A 393 -4.20 -10.89 13.29
CA ASN A 393 -4.59 -9.58 12.76
C ASN A 393 -6.10 -9.40 12.60
N PHE A 394 -6.85 -10.46 12.35
CA PHE A 394 -8.27 -10.42 12.02
C PHE A 394 -9.10 -11.25 12.99
N PRO A 395 -9.16 -10.85 14.28
CA PRO A 395 -9.97 -11.55 15.27
C PRO A 395 -11.45 -11.55 14.82
N GLY A 396 -12.10 -12.70 14.97
CA GLY A 396 -13.51 -12.88 14.58
C GLY A 396 -13.73 -13.59 13.23
N PHE A 397 -12.69 -13.76 12.40
CA PHE A 397 -12.75 -14.66 11.25
C PHE A 397 -12.17 -16.03 11.57
N GLY A 398 -12.82 -17.10 11.11
CA GLY A 398 -12.19 -18.41 11.02
C GLY A 398 -11.20 -18.45 9.85
N ILE A 399 -9.89 -18.56 10.11
CA ILE A 399 -8.89 -18.58 9.04
C ILE A 399 -8.54 -20.00 8.63
N TYR A 400 -8.58 -20.28 7.33
CA TYR A 400 -8.16 -21.55 6.74
C TYR A 400 -7.12 -21.30 5.66
N ALA A 401 -5.88 -21.72 5.89
CA ALA A 401 -4.81 -21.68 4.92
C ALA A 401 -4.63 -23.07 4.29
N TRP A 402 -4.91 -23.19 2.99
CA TRP A 402 -4.84 -24.45 2.25
C TRP A 402 -3.88 -24.36 1.08
N ASP A 403 -3.28 -25.48 0.71
CA ASP A 403 -2.44 -25.55 -0.48
C ASP A 403 -3.30 -25.38 -1.74
N HIS A 404 -2.77 -24.75 -2.77
CA HIS A 404 -3.51 -24.46 -4.00
C HIS A 404 -3.97 -25.74 -4.74
N GLU A 405 -3.37 -26.90 -4.45
CA GLU A 405 -3.76 -28.18 -5.00
C GLU A 405 -4.86 -28.90 -4.18
N ASP A 406 -5.18 -28.41 -2.97
CA ASP A 406 -6.14 -29.03 -2.06
C ASP A 406 -7.55 -29.11 -2.70
N PRO A 407 -8.16 -30.31 -2.77
CA PRO A 407 -9.51 -30.46 -3.30
C PRO A 407 -10.57 -29.61 -2.61
N LYS A 408 -10.46 -29.39 -1.28
CA LYS A 408 -11.41 -28.58 -0.51
C LYS A 408 -11.35 -27.11 -0.91
N LEU A 409 -10.17 -26.62 -1.27
CA LEU A 409 -10.01 -25.26 -1.77
C LEU A 409 -10.72 -25.09 -3.11
N LYS A 410 -10.56 -26.04 -4.03
CA LYS A 410 -11.21 -26.03 -5.35
C LYS A 410 -12.73 -26.00 -5.19
N GLU A 411 -13.29 -26.89 -4.38
CA GLU A 411 -14.73 -26.93 -4.08
C GLU A 411 -15.22 -25.61 -3.45
N SER A 412 -14.49 -25.08 -2.48
CA SER A 412 -14.81 -23.81 -1.80
C SER A 412 -14.85 -22.62 -2.77
N ARG A 413 -13.92 -22.58 -3.74
CA ARG A 413 -13.87 -21.54 -4.78
C ARG A 413 -14.99 -21.69 -5.80
N GLU A 414 -15.28 -22.91 -6.24
CA GLU A 414 -16.36 -23.20 -7.19
C GLU A 414 -17.73 -22.85 -6.61
N THR A 415 -17.98 -23.22 -5.35
CA THR A 415 -19.24 -22.87 -4.66
C THR A 415 -19.38 -21.37 -4.42
N CYS A 416 -18.29 -20.67 -4.10
CA CYS A 416 -18.26 -19.20 -4.02
C CYS A 416 -18.70 -18.57 -5.35
N ARG A 417 -18.09 -18.98 -6.47
CA ARG A 417 -18.44 -18.50 -7.81
C ARG A 417 -19.89 -18.82 -8.20
N ALA A 418 -20.33 -20.05 -7.93
CA ALA A 418 -21.70 -20.46 -8.23
C ALA A 418 -22.73 -19.63 -7.45
N TYR A 419 -22.46 -19.33 -6.17
CA TYR A 419 -23.33 -18.47 -5.36
C TYR A 419 -23.34 -17.04 -5.89
N ALA A 420 -22.17 -16.49 -6.25
CA ALA A 420 -22.03 -15.16 -6.83
C ALA A 420 -22.90 -14.96 -8.08
N LEU A 421 -22.79 -15.90 -9.04
CA LEU A 421 -23.57 -15.91 -10.28
C LEU A 421 -25.07 -16.04 -10.02
N LYS A 422 -25.46 -16.93 -9.10
CA LYS A 422 -26.86 -17.28 -8.89
C LYS A 422 -27.64 -16.24 -8.09
N TYR A 423 -27.03 -15.66 -7.05
CA TYR A 423 -27.76 -14.87 -6.05
C TYR A 423 -27.29 -13.43 -5.92
N ARG A 424 -26.05 -13.10 -6.31
CA ARG A 424 -25.45 -11.78 -6.07
C ARG A 424 -25.33 -10.90 -7.31
N GLY A 425 -25.85 -11.36 -8.45
CA GLY A 425 -25.84 -10.57 -9.68
C GLY A 425 -24.45 -10.35 -10.28
N VAL A 426 -23.47 -11.17 -9.89
CA VAL A 426 -22.13 -11.16 -10.50
C VAL A 426 -22.24 -11.76 -11.90
N GLY A 427 -21.76 -11.04 -12.91
CA GLY A 427 -21.76 -11.51 -14.31
C GLY A 427 -20.70 -12.59 -14.55
N GLN A 428 -20.91 -13.43 -15.56
CA GLN A 428 -19.91 -14.44 -15.96
C GLN A 428 -18.63 -13.79 -16.51
N ASP A 429 -18.78 -12.61 -17.13
CA ASP A 429 -17.72 -11.70 -17.57
C ASP A 429 -16.87 -11.15 -16.42
N GLU A 430 -17.42 -10.97 -15.23
CA GLU A 430 -16.68 -10.49 -14.04
C GLU A 430 -15.81 -11.58 -13.41
N LEU A 431 -16.21 -12.85 -13.56
CA LEU A 431 -15.45 -14.00 -13.04
C LEU A 431 -14.36 -14.47 -14.02
N GLN A 432 -14.54 -14.17 -15.31
CA GLN A 432 -13.62 -14.50 -16.40
C GLN A 432 -13.47 -13.28 -17.31
N PRO A 433 -12.73 -12.27 -16.86
CA PRO A 433 -12.62 -11.05 -17.63
C PRO A 433 -11.84 -11.28 -18.92
N HIS A 434 -12.35 -10.70 -20.00
CA HIS A 434 -11.69 -10.60 -21.30
C HIS A 434 -11.81 -9.15 -21.75
N ALA A 435 -10.75 -8.55 -22.31
CA ALA A 435 -10.87 -7.24 -22.93
C ALA A 435 -11.74 -7.37 -24.19
N VAL A 436 -12.78 -6.54 -24.34
CA VAL A 436 -13.58 -6.50 -25.57
C VAL A 436 -12.82 -5.68 -26.62
N ASP A 437 -12.97 -6.02 -27.91
CA ASP A 437 -12.34 -5.27 -29.01
C ASP A 437 -12.70 -3.76 -28.92
N GLY A 438 -11.70 -2.93 -28.64
CA GLY A 438 -11.83 -1.48 -28.49
C GLY A 438 -11.83 -0.95 -27.04
N GLU A 439 -11.80 -1.81 -26.02
CA GLU A 439 -11.61 -1.38 -24.62
C GLU A 439 -10.13 -1.09 -24.32
N GLU A 440 -9.85 0.10 -23.75
CA GLU A 440 -8.50 0.46 -23.30
C GLU A 440 -8.20 -0.15 -21.92
N THR A 441 -7.03 -0.78 -21.77
CA THR A 441 -6.64 -1.47 -20.52
C THR A 441 -5.62 -0.69 -19.69
N LEU A 442 -5.46 -1.05 -18.41
CA LEU A 442 -4.46 -0.40 -17.54
C LEU A 442 -3.05 -0.45 -18.15
N LEU A 443 -2.72 -1.53 -18.87
CA LEU A 443 -1.38 -1.73 -19.42
C LEU A 443 -1.13 -0.76 -20.56
N GLN A 444 -2.13 -0.54 -21.42
CA GLN A 444 -2.05 0.41 -22.52
C GLN A 444 -1.81 1.83 -21.98
N HIS A 445 -2.56 2.25 -20.96
CA HIS A 445 -2.33 3.56 -20.31
C HIS A 445 -1.01 3.66 -19.57
N ALA A 446 -0.64 2.64 -18.81
CA ALA A 446 0.64 2.61 -18.09
C ALA A 446 1.83 2.73 -19.06
N THR A 447 1.72 2.11 -20.24
CA THR A 447 2.71 2.22 -21.31
C THR A 447 2.77 3.64 -21.89
N VAL A 448 1.63 4.24 -22.21
CA VAL A 448 1.54 5.63 -22.70
C VAL A 448 2.08 6.62 -21.65
N HIS A 449 1.72 6.43 -20.38
CA HIS A 449 2.21 7.26 -19.28
C HIS A 449 3.72 7.11 -19.10
N ALA A 450 4.26 5.90 -19.13
CA ALA A 450 5.71 5.67 -19.05
C ALA A 450 6.46 6.36 -20.21
N GLN A 451 5.96 6.24 -21.44
CA GLN A 451 6.52 6.92 -22.61
C GLN A 451 6.47 8.45 -22.50
N ASN A 452 5.39 9.00 -21.95
CA ASN A 452 5.24 10.46 -21.76
C ASN A 452 6.21 10.99 -20.69
N VAL A 453 6.40 10.25 -19.60
CA VAL A 453 7.38 10.59 -18.55
C VAL A 453 8.81 10.52 -19.10
N GLU A 454 9.16 9.48 -19.86
CA GLU A 454 10.47 9.39 -20.53
C GLU A 454 10.70 10.55 -21.50
N ARG A 455 9.71 10.92 -22.32
CA ARG A 455 9.80 12.07 -23.23
C ARG A 455 9.91 13.41 -22.49
N ALA A 456 9.28 13.54 -21.33
CA ALA A 456 9.41 14.74 -20.50
C ALA A 456 10.80 14.81 -19.85
N GLY A 457 11.30 13.70 -19.30
CA GLY A 457 12.65 13.59 -18.75
C GLY A 457 13.73 13.85 -19.80
N LYS A 458 13.56 13.32 -21.02
CA LYS A 458 14.48 13.57 -22.14
C LYS A 458 14.48 15.05 -22.55
N ARG A 459 13.30 15.70 -22.69
CA ARG A 459 13.22 17.15 -22.94
C ARG A 459 13.91 17.99 -21.88
N VAL A 460 13.78 17.61 -20.60
CA VAL A 460 14.47 18.28 -19.50
C VAL A 460 15.99 18.05 -19.60
N TYR A 461 16.43 16.83 -19.89
CA TYR A 461 17.86 16.52 -20.08
C TYR A 461 18.48 17.25 -21.27
N ASP A 462 17.82 17.28 -22.41
CA ASP A 462 18.26 17.96 -23.63
C ASP A 462 18.36 19.48 -23.40
N SER A 463 17.38 20.07 -22.71
CA SER A 463 17.40 21.49 -22.31
C SER A 463 18.52 21.85 -21.30
N VAL A 464 19.00 20.88 -20.52
CA VAL A 464 20.08 21.07 -19.53
C VAL A 464 21.45 20.81 -20.14
N THR A 465 21.54 19.91 -21.13
CA THR A 465 22.80 19.54 -21.80
C THR A 465 23.08 20.37 -23.06
N GLY A 466 22.12 21.17 -23.52
CA GLY A 466 22.27 22.01 -24.72
C GLY A 466 22.25 21.23 -26.03
N ASN A 467 21.71 20.01 -26.01
CA ASN A 467 21.44 19.22 -27.20
C ASN A 467 20.00 19.50 -27.66
N ASP A 468 19.73 20.73 -28.11
CA ASP A 468 18.55 21.00 -28.92
C ASP A 468 18.92 20.66 -30.38
N GLU A 469 18.33 19.59 -30.94
CA GLU A 469 18.25 19.39 -32.39
C GLU A 469 17.17 20.26 -33.02
#